data_AF-S2KYJ8-F1
#
_entry.id   AF-S2KYJ8-F1
#
_cell.length_a   1.000
_cell.length_b   1.000
_cell.length_c   1.000
_cell.angle_alpha   90.00
_cell.angle_beta   90.00
_cell.angle_gamma   90.00
#
_symmetry.space_group_name_H-M   'P 1'
#
loop_
_entity.id
_entity.type
_entity.pdbx_description
1 polymer ?
#
loop_
_entity_poly.entity_id
_entity_poly.type
_entity_poly.pdbx_seq_one_letter_code
_entity_poly.pdbx_strand_id
1 'polypeptide(L)'
;MVTPLAGIRNAAIRLDERDSDYDALLEQAAGRHFVLLGEASHGTAEFYRMRGEITRRLIEENGFEAVLVEADWPDALRLNSFVRGTSQDTLMDAFSDFQRFPQWMWRNDQVRDFILWLRDYNAGRPYADQVGFHGLDLYSLHRSADAVIDYLFREDSMAGCNARLIRWHNPRSASYTVARRDDQVLSSHRRFRSGRRRSR
;
A
#
# COMPACT_ATOMS: atom_id res chain seq x y z
N MET A 1 29.72 -34.22 -16.83
CA MET A 1 29.33 -33.23 -15.79
C MET A 1 28.58 -32.13 -16.51
N VAL A 2 27.29 -31.91 -16.16
CA VAL A 2 26.49 -30.84 -16.77
C VAL A 2 26.96 -29.51 -16.17
N THR A 3 27.22 -28.50 -16.99
CA THR A 3 27.62 -27.17 -16.50
C THR A 3 26.42 -26.46 -15.86
N PRO A 4 26.61 -25.52 -14.92
CA PRO A 4 25.51 -24.74 -14.35
C PRO A 4 24.61 -24.09 -15.41
N LEU A 5 25.21 -23.53 -16.47
CA LEU A 5 24.46 -22.93 -17.58
C LEU A 5 23.61 -23.96 -18.34
N ALA A 6 24.15 -25.14 -18.62
CA ALA A 6 23.40 -26.22 -19.28
C ALA A 6 22.27 -26.74 -18.38
N GLY A 7 22.50 -26.80 -17.07
CA GLY A 7 21.46 -27.12 -16.08
C GLY A 7 20.30 -26.12 -16.12
N ILE A 8 20.60 -24.83 -16.07
CA ILE A 8 19.58 -23.76 -16.15
C ILE A 8 18.82 -23.84 -17.49
N ARG A 9 19.51 -23.98 -18.62
CA ARG A 9 18.85 -24.04 -19.93
C ARG A 9 17.88 -25.22 -20.06
N ASN A 10 18.20 -26.36 -19.45
CA ASN A 10 17.34 -27.54 -19.51
C ASN A 10 16.13 -27.44 -18.58
N ALA A 11 16.20 -26.62 -17.52
CA ALA A 11 15.12 -26.45 -16.54
C ALA A 11 14.30 -25.17 -16.75
N ALA A 12 14.84 -24.19 -17.46
CA ALA A 12 14.19 -22.92 -17.69
C ALA A 12 13.03 -23.05 -18.68
N ILE A 13 11.93 -22.38 -18.35
CA ILE A 13 10.82 -22.16 -19.28
C ILE A 13 11.12 -20.87 -20.02
N ARG A 14 11.13 -20.94 -21.35
CA ARG A 14 11.29 -19.76 -22.20
C ARG A 14 9.96 -19.02 -22.28
N LEU A 15 10.02 -17.70 -22.12
CA LEU A 15 8.89 -16.81 -22.35
C LEU A 15 8.99 -16.28 -23.78
N ASP A 16 7.94 -16.47 -24.56
CA ASP A 16 7.82 -16.08 -25.97
C ASP A 16 6.68 -15.07 -26.20
N GLU A 17 6.28 -14.35 -25.15
CA GLU A 17 5.19 -13.36 -25.13
C GLU A 17 3.83 -13.98 -25.50
N ARG A 18 3.60 -15.21 -25.05
CA ARG A 18 2.32 -15.91 -25.21
C ARG A 18 1.52 -15.86 -23.92
N ASP A 19 0.19 -15.89 -24.03
CA ASP A 19 -0.70 -15.94 -22.86
C ASP A 19 -0.37 -17.12 -21.93
N SER A 20 0.04 -18.26 -22.50
CA SER A 20 0.40 -19.49 -21.78
C SER A 20 1.75 -19.43 -21.05
N ASP A 21 2.55 -18.39 -21.25
CA ASP A 21 3.91 -18.32 -20.69
C ASP A 21 3.94 -18.35 -19.15
N TYR A 22 2.82 -17.99 -18.51
CA TYR A 22 2.67 -17.99 -17.06
C TYR A 22 1.92 -19.20 -16.50
N ASP A 23 1.48 -20.15 -17.32
CA ASP A 23 0.66 -21.29 -16.88
C ASP A 23 1.34 -22.10 -15.76
N ALA A 24 2.61 -22.45 -15.97
CA ALA A 24 3.38 -23.20 -14.98
C ALA A 24 3.57 -22.43 -13.65
N LEU A 25 3.51 -21.09 -13.67
CA LEU A 25 3.57 -20.26 -12.48
C LEU A 25 2.21 -20.21 -11.77
N LEU A 26 1.11 -20.10 -12.52
CA LEU A 26 -0.26 -20.10 -11.98
C LEU A 26 -0.63 -21.46 -11.39
N GLU A 27 -0.19 -22.56 -12.00
CA GLU A 27 -0.33 -23.90 -11.44
C GLU A 27 0.36 -24.03 -10.08
N GLN A 28 1.53 -23.41 -9.90
CA GLN A 28 2.24 -23.39 -8.61
C GLN A 28 1.55 -22.50 -7.57
N ALA A 29 0.89 -21.44 -8.03
CA ALA A 29 0.11 -20.53 -7.21
C ALA A 29 -1.26 -21.11 -6.79
N ALA A 30 -1.76 -22.14 -7.48
CA ALA A 30 -3.04 -22.75 -7.17
C ALA A 30 -3.11 -23.24 -5.71
N GLY A 31 -4.17 -22.84 -5.01
CA GLY A 31 -4.39 -23.17 -3.60
C GLY A 31 -3.48 -22.43 -2.61
N ARG A 32 -2.65 -21.48 -3.07
CA ARG A 32 -1.85 -20.62 -2.19
C ARG A 32 -2.69 -19.43 -1.73
N HIS A 33 -2.52 -19.05 -0.46
CA HIS A 33 -3.14 -17.84 0.09
C HIS A 33 -2.38 -16.56 -0.29
N PHE A 34 -1.07 -16.67 -0.50
CA PHE A 34 -0.20 -15.53 -0.79
C PHE A 34 0.77 -15.88 -1.92
N VAL A 35 0.92 -14.96 -2.86
CA VAL A 35 1.91 -15.00 -3.94
C VAL A 35 2.66 -13.68 -3.93
N LEU A 36 3.99 -13.74 -3.83
CA LEU A 36 4.85 -12.57 -3.76
C LEU A 36 5.58 -12.40 -5.09
N LEU A 37 5.29 -11.30 -5.81
CA LEU A 37 5.88 -10.98 -7.10
C LEU A 37 6.95 -9.91 -6.94
N GLY A 38 8.22 -10.31 -6.95
CA GLY A 38 9.36 -9.39 -6.91
C GLY A 38 9.71 -8.81 -8.29
N GLU A 39 10.55 -7.78 -8.30
CA GLU A 39 11.20 -7.25 -9.50
C GLU A 39 12.70 -7.04 -9.27
N ALA A 40 13.50 -7.12 -10.33
CA ALA A 40 14.95 -6.93 -10.19
C ALA A 40 15.35 -5.44 -10.13
N SER A 41 14.49 -4.54 -10.61
CA SER A 41 14.67 -3.09 -10.55
C SER A 41 13.34 -2.37 -10.68
N HIS A 42 13.18 -1.26 -9.97
CA HIS A 42 12.06 -0.35 -10.24
C HIS A 42 12.29 0.39 -11.56
N GLY A 43 11.20 0.63 -12.30
CA GLY A 43 11.22 1.46 -13.52
C GLY A 43 11.43 0.72 -14.84
N THR A 44 11.53 -0.61 -14.80
CA THR A 44 11.59 -1.45 -16.02
C THR A 44 10.19 -1.78 -16.49
N ALA A 45 9.79 -1.25 -17.65
CA ALA A 45 8.43 -1.37 -18.17
C ALA A 45 7.99 -2.83 -18.32
N GLU A 46 8.89 -3.72 -18.71
CA GLU A 46 8.65 -5.15 -18.86
C GLU A 46 8.28 -5.79 -17.52
N PHE A 47 8.91 -5.41 -16.40
CA PHE A 47 8.55 -5.94 -15.09
C PHE A 47 7.17 -5.48 -14.64
N TYR A 48 6.76 -4.25 -14.93
CA TYR A 48 5.39 -3.81 -14.65
C TYR A 48 4.36 -4.54 -15.51
N ARG A 49 4.63 -4.66 -16.82
CA ARG A 49 3.76 -5.36 -17.75
C ARG A 49 3.54 -6.81 -17.33
N MET A 50 4.63 -7.55 -17.12
CA MET A 50 4.58 -8.97 -16.75
C MET A 50 3.90 -9.18 -15.40
N ARG A 51 4.19 -8.36 -14.38
CA ARG A 51 3.48 -8.44 -13.09
C ARG A 51 2.00 -8.15 -13.25
N GLY A 52 1.62 -7.13 -14.03
CA GLY A 52 0.23 -6.84 -14.34
C GLY A 52 -0.48 -8.02 -15.01
N GLU A 53 0.13 -8.65 -16.01
CA GLU A 53 -0.38 -9.86 -16.67
C GLU A 53 -0.55 -11.04 -15.70
N ILE A 54 0.49 -11.35 -14.92
CA ILE A 54 0.43 -12.43 -13.93
C ILE A 54 -0.65 -12.16 -12.88
N THR A 55 -0.73 -10.93 -12.34
CA THR A 55 -1.72 -10.56 -11.34
C THR A 55 -3.14 -10.65 -11.88
N ARG A 56 -3.40 -10.23 -13.13
CA ARG A 56 -4.70 -10.41 -13.77
C ARG A 56 -5.14 -11.87 -13.79
N ARG A 57 -4.25 -12.75 -14.23
CA ARG A 57 -4.54 -14.19 -14.29
C ARG A 57 -4.71 -14.81 -12.91
N LEU A 58 -3.90 -14.42 -11.91
CA LEU A 58 -4.11 -14.84 -10.52
C LEU A 58 -5.50 -14.46 -10.00
N ILE A 59 -5.98 -13.26 -10.32
CA ILE A 59 -7.32 -12.81 -9.94
C ILE A 59 -8.40 -13.62 -10.67
N GLU A 60 -8.29 -13.78 -11.99
CA GLU A 60 -9.31 -14.40 -12.84
C GLU A 60 -9.39 -15.93 -12.65
N GLU A 61 -8.24 -16.59 -12.55
CA GLU A 61 -8.13 -18.06 -12.60
C GLU A 61 -7.95 -18.69 -11.21
N ASN A 62 -7.35 -17.96 -10.27
CA ASN A 62 -7.05 -18.47 -8.94
C ASN A 62 -7.84 -17.77 -7.81
N GLY A 63 -8.67 -16.78 -8.14
CA GLY A 63 -9.59 -16.15 -7.18
C GLY A 63 -8.91 -15.26 -6.15
N PHE A 64 -7.73 -14.70 -6.46
CA PHE A 64 -7.11 -13.72 -5.57
C PHE A 64 -7.94 -12.44 -5.49
N GLU A 65 -8.18 -11.97 -4.27
CA GLU A 65 -9.13 -10.88 -3.95
C GLU A 65 -8.44 -9.58 -3.50
N ALA A 66 -7.11 -9.56 -3.38
CA ALA A 66 -6.37 -8.38 -2.97
C ALA A 66 -5.02 -8.28 -3.66
N VAL A 67 -4.67 -7.08 -4.11
CA VAL A 67 -3.36 -6.72 -4.62
C VAL A 67 -2.68 -5.80 -3.62
N LEU A 68 -1.53 -6.22 -3.11
CA LEU A 68 -0.76 -5.47 -2.14
C LEU A 68 0.54 -5.00 -2.78
N VAL A 69 0.75 -3.69 -2.82
CA VAL A 69 1.89 -3.04 -3.48
C VAL A 69 2.80 -2.32 -2.49
N GLU A 70 4.08 -2.19 -2.85
CA GLU A 70 5.07 -1.37 -2.15
C GLU A 70 4.80 0.13 -2.42
N ALA A 71 3.66 0.59 -1.90
CA ALA A 71 3.21 1.97 -1.98
C ALA A 71 2.69 2.43 -0.62
N ASP A 72 2.74 3.74 -0.40
CA ASP A 72 2.14 4.38 0.76
C ASP A 72 0.65 4.02 0.89
N TRP A 73 0.25 3.53 2.08
CA TRP A 73 -1.14 3.14 2.35
C TRP A 73 -2.18 4.21 1.98
N PRO A 74 -2.02 5.51 2.36
CA PRO A 74 -2.99 6.55 2.00
C PRO A 74 -3.14 6.76 0.49
N ASP A 75 -2.03 6.72 -0.25
CA ASP A 75 -2.02 6.96 -1.69
C ASP A 75 -2.76 5.80 -2.40
N ALA A 76 -2.48 4.55 -2.00
CA ALA A 76 -3.18 3.39 -2.52
C ALA A 76 -4.65 3.29 -2.07
N LEU A 77 -5.01 3.84 -0.90
CA LEU A 77 -6.40 3.86 -0.43
C LEU A 77 -7.32 4.64 -1.38
N ARG A 78 -6.85 5.74 -1.96
CA ARG A 78 -7.65 6.51 -2.93
C ARG A 78 -7.82 5.74 -4.25
N LEU A 79 -6.75 5.11 -4.74
CA LEU A 79 -6.85 4.19 -5.87
C LEU A 79 -7.82 3.02 -5.58
N ASN A 80 -7.80 2.49 -4.36
CA ASN A 80 -8.74 1.44 -3.93
C ASN A 80 -10.20 1.92 -4.04
N SER A 81 -10.50 3.12 -3.55
CA SER A 81 -11.84 3.70 -3.66
C SER A 81 -12.26 3.92 -5.12
N PHE A 82 -11.32 4.28 -5.99
CA PHE A 82 -11.54 4.38 -7.44
C PHE A 82 -11.84 3.02 -8.08
N VAL A 83 -11.04 1.98 -7.82
CA VAL A 83 -11.22 0.65 -8.44
C VAL A 83 -12.46 -0.09 -7.91
N ARG A 84 -12.90 0.21 -6.69
CA ARG A 84 -14.13 -0.35 -6.11
C ARG A 84 -15.39 0.47 -6.42
N GLY A 85 -15.24 1.58 -7.14
CA GLY A 85 -16.36 2.44 -7.53
C GLY A 85 -17.03 3.20 -6.38
N THR A 86 -16.32 3.39 -5.26
CA THR A 86 -16.81 4.14 -4.09
C THR A 86 -16.38 5.61 -4.09
N SER A 87 -15.50 6.01 -5.00
CA SER A 87 -15.11 7.41 -5.26
C SER A 87 -15.77 7.96 -6.53
N GLN A 88 -15.97 9.29 -6.57
CA GLN A 88 -16.34 10.04 -7.78
C GLN A 88 -15.10 10.56 -8.54
N ASP A 89 -13.89 10.21 -8.09
CA ASP A 89 -12.63 10.61 -8.72
C ASP A 89 -12.56 10.18 -10.20
N THR A 90 -11.97 11.06 -11.02
CA THR A 90 -11.43 10.63 -12.31
C THR A 90 -10.17 9.79 -12.09
N LEU A 91 -9.70 9.09 -13.12
CA LEU A 91 -8.44 8.32 -13.03
C LEU A 91 -7.27 9.21 -12.60
N MET A 92 -7.20 10.43 -13.14
CA MET A 92 -6.15 11.39 -12.80
C MET A 92 -6.22 11.86 -11.35
N ASP A 93 -7.44 12.06 -10.83
CA ASP A 93 -7.65 12.41 -9.42
C ASP A 93 -7.20 11.28 -8.50
N ALA A 94 -7.50 10.03 -8.84
CA ALA A 94 -7.12 8.87 -8.05
C ALA A 94 -5.59 8.67 -7.97
N PHE A 95 -4.86 9.01 -9.04
CA PHE A 95 -3.39 9.01 -9.04
C PHE A 95 -2.76 10.27 -8.44
N SER A 96 -3.55 11.30 -8.14
CA SER A 96 -3.01 12.60 -7.73
C SER A 96 -2.28 12.57 -6.39
N ASP A 97 -2.50 11.55 -5.55
CA ASP A 97 -1.82 11.43 -4.25
C ASP A 97 -0.41 10.82 -4.36
N PHE A 98 -0.11 10.10 -5.44
CA PHE A 98 1.21 9.58 -5.78
C PHE A 98 2.15 10.71 -6.26
N GLN A 99 2.50 11.58 -5.33
CA GLN A 99 3.34 12.76 -5.56
C GLN A 99 4.80 12.51 -5.20
N ARG A 100 5.09 11.46 -4.41
CA ARG A 100 6.41 11.19 -3.86
C ARG A 100 7.29 10.33 -4.75
N PHE A 101 8.58 10.47 -4.48
CA PHE A 101 9.67 10.01 -5.29
C PHE A 101 9.77 8.48 -5.29
N PRO A 102 9.91 7.85 -6.47
CA PRO A 102 9.71 8.44 -7.79
C PRO A 102 8.24 8.37 -8.20
N GLN A 103 7.67 9.48 -8.70
CA GLN A 103 6.27 9.51 -9.17
C GLN A 103 5.98 8.43 -10.21
N TRP A 104 6.96 8.16 -11.08
CA TRP A 104 6.87 7.15 -12.14
C TRP A 104 6.73 5.71 -11.63
N MET A 105 7.06 5.43 -10.36
CA MET A 105 7.05 4.06 -9.82
C MET A 105 5.65 3.46 -9.83
N TRP A 106 4.63 4.28 -9.59
CA TRP A 106 3.22 3.86 -9.63
C TRP A 106 2.37 4.69 -10.59
N ARG A 107 2.85 5.85 -11.05
CA ARG A 107 2.21 6.65 -12.12
C ARG A 107 2.90 6.42 -13.46
N ASN A 108 2.79 5.19 -13.95
CA ASN A 108 3.21 4.81 -15.29
C ASN A 108 2.04 4.18 -16.06
N ASP A 109 2.23 3.99 -17.35
CA ASP A 109 1.17 3.47 -18.23
C ASP A 109 0.76 2.03 -17.87
N GLN A 110 1.71 1.17 -17.49
CA GLN A 110 1.41 -0.22 -17.13
C GLN A 110 0.53 -0.31 -15.88
N VAL A 111 0.82 0.48 -14.84
CA VAL A 111 0.00 0.54 -13.62
C VAL A 111 -1.34 1.20 -13.90
N ARG A 112 -1.38 2.28 -14.69
CA ARG A 112 -2.62 2.93 -15.13
C ARG A 112 -3.55 1.93 -15.83
N ASP A 113 -3.02 1.18 -16.79
CA ASP A 113 -3.79 0.22 -17.59
C ASP A 113 -4.28 -0.95 -16.70
N PHE A 114 -3.45 -1.39 -15.75
CA PHE A 114 -3.87 -2.38 -14.75
C PHE A 114 -5.00 -1.87 -13.83
N ILE A 115 -4.91 -0.62 -13.35
CA ILE A 115 -5.94 -0.01 -12.48
C ILE A 115 -7.27 0.15 -13.22
N LEU A 116 -7.23 0.53 -14.50
CA LEU A 116 -8.42 0.59 -15.35
C LEU A 116 -9.05 -0.79 -15.54
N TRP A 117 -8.25 -1.78 -15.91
CA TRP A 117 -8.71 -3.17 -16.01
C TRP A 117 -9.32 -3.66 -14.70
N LEU A 118 -8.71 -3.35 -13.54
CA LEU A 118 -9.19 -3.79 -12.24
C LEU A 118 -10.54 -3.14 -11.88
N ARG A 119 -10.71 -1.86 -12.23
CA ARG A 119 -12.00 -1.17 -12.07
C ARG A 119 -13.08 -1.82 -12.93
N ASP A 120 -12.77 -2.15 -14.17
CA ASP A 120 -13.70 -2.82 -15.08
C ASP A 120 -14.02 -4.25 -14.63
N TYR A 121 -13.02 -4.98 -14.12
CA TYR A 121 -13.20 -6.32 -13.55
C TYR A 121 -14.13 -6.29 -12.33
N ASN A 122 -14.01 -5.28 -11.48
CA ASN A 122 -14.86 -5.06 -10.32
C ASN A 122 -16.27 -4.52 -10.67
N ALA A 123 -16.44 -3.96 -11.86
CA ALA A 123 -17.71 -3.36 -12.27
C ALA A 123 -18.82 -4.42 -12.33
N GLY A 124 -19.96 -4.13 -11.69
CA GLY A 124 -21.09 -5.06 -11.64
C GLY A 124 -20.96 -6.22 -10.64
N ARG A 125 -19.81 -6.37 -9.96
CA ARG A 125 -19.65 -7.34 -8.87
C ARG A 125 -20.19 -6.78 -7.54
N PRO A 126 -20.76 -7.62 -6.66
CA PRO A 126 -21.06 -7.22 -5.29
C PRO A 126 -19.81 -6.71 -4.58
N TYR A 127 -19.95 -5.71 -3.70
CA TYR A 127 -18.81 -5.11 -3.01
C TYR A 127 -17.94 -6.15 -2.28
N ALA A 128 -18.54 -7.20 -1.71
CA ALA A 128 -17.82 -8.27 -1.01
C ALA A 128 -16.91 -9.11 -1.92
N ASP A 129 -17.21 -9.17 -3.22
CA ASP A 129 -16.48 -9.98 -4.21
C ASP A 129 -15.54 -9.13 -5.08
N GLN A 130 -15.43 -7.83 -4.79
CA GLN A 130 -14.53 -6.92 -5.49
C GLN A 130 -13.11 -7.05 -4.98
N VAL A 131 -12.17 -7.03 -5.91
CA VAL A 131 -10.73 -7.10 -5.64
C VAL A 131 -10.23 -5.74 -5.14
N GLY A 132 -9.54 -5.75 -4.01
CA GLY A 132 -8.94 -4.55 -3.42
C GLY A 132 -7.53 -4.24 -3.94
N PHE A 133 -7.15 -2.97 -3.95
CA PHE A 133 -5.79 -2.50 -4.25
C PHE A 133 -5.23 -1.75 -3.04
N HIS A 134 -4.13 -2.22 -2.46
CA HIS A 134 -3.66 -1.77 -1.15
C HIS A 134 -2.17 -1.47 -1.13
N GLY A 135 -1.80 -0.39 -0.46
CA GLY A 135 -0.41 -0.06 -0.17
C GLY A 135 0.01 -0.68 1.17
N LEU A 136 1.16 -1.36 1.19
CA LEU A 136 1.76 -1.93 2.40
C LEU A 136 2.74 -1.00 3.10
N ASP A 137 3.17 0.07 2.44
CA ASP A 137 4.23 0.92 2.95
C ASP A 137 3.72 2.09 3.80
N LEU A 138 4.60 2.55 4.69
CA LEU A 138 4.38 3.66 5.62
C LEU A 138 5.47 4.72 5.50
N TYR A 139 6.07 4.89 4.31
CA TYR A 139 7.04 5.96 4.04
C TYR A 139 6.51 7.36 4.41
N SER A 140 5.19 7.55 4.36
CA SER A 140 4.52 8.79 4.76
C SER A 140 3.91 8.73 6.16
N LEU A 141 4.70 8.39 7.19
CA LEU A 141 4.32 8.46 8.62
C LEU A 141 3.38 9.64 8.97
N HIS A 142 3.65 10.83 8.43
CA HIS A 142 2.80 12.01 8.65
C HIS A 142 1.44 11.95 7.95
N ARG A 143 1.36 11.55 6.67
CA ARG A 143 0.06 11.43 5.96
C ARG A 143 -0.73 10.20 6.44
N SER A 144 -0.05 9.09 6.71
CA SER A 144 -0.67 7.90 7.34
C SER A 144 -1.25 8.23 8.71
N ALA A 145 -0.52 9.02 9.53
CA ALA A 145 -1.05 9.51 10.79
C ALA A 145 -2.23 10.48 10.59
N ASP A 146 -2.19 11.39 9.62
CA ASP A 146 -3.32 12.28 9.29
C ASP A 146 -4.56 11.48 8.87
N ALA A 147 -4.41 10.49 8.01
CA ALA A 147 -5.52 9.63 7.57
C ALA A 147 -6.16 8.87 8.74
N VAL A 148 -5.36 8.37 9.70
CA VAL A 148 -5.87 7.75 10.94
C VAL A 148 -6.58 8.78 11.81
N ILE A 149 -6.01 9.97 11.98
CA ILE A 149 -6.61 11.06 12.76
C ILE A 149 -7.96 11.46 12.16
N ASP A 150 -8.05 11.62 10.84
CA ASP A 150 -9.28 12.01 10.14
C ASP A 150 -10.34 10.90 10.15
N TYR A 151 -9.93 9.63 10.09
CA TYR A 151 -10.84 8.51 10.37
C TYR A 151 -11.38 8.59 11.81
N LEU A 152 -10.50 8.78 12.81
CA LEU A 152 -10.92 8.90 14.20
C LEU A 152 -11.87 10.09 14.39
N PHE A 153 -11.64 11.24 13.75
CA PHE A 153 -12.60 12.36 13.82
C PHE A 153 -13.99 12.01 13.30
N ARG A 154 -14.10 11.14 12.29
CA ARG A 154 -15.38 10.69 11.73
C ARG A 154 -16.12 9.71 12.65
N GLU A 155 -15.40 8.80 13.31
CA GLU A 155 -16.00 7.76 14.16
C GLU A 155 -16.15 8.19 15.64
N ASP A 156 -15.15 8.90 16.18
CA ASP A 156 -15.08 9.42 17.55
C ASP A 156 -14.28 10.73 17.59
N SER A 157 -15.02 11.85 17.61
CA SER A 157 -14.47 13.20 17.63
C SER A 157 -13.47 13.45 18.77
N MET A 158 -13.65 12.79 19.93
CA MET A 158 -12.72 12.92 21.07
C MET A 158 -11.44 12.11 20.83
N ALA A 159 -11.53 10.92 20.24
CA ALA A 159 -10.36 10.15 19.83
C ALA A 159 -9.54 10.90 18.76
N GLY A 160 -10.21 11.55 17.80
CA GLY A 160 -9.57 12.40 16.79
C GLY A 160 -8.82 13.59 17.41
N CYS A 161 -9.45 14.31 18.35
CA CYS A 161 -8.83 15.40 19.11
C CYS A 161 -7.57 14.94 19.86
N ASN A 162 -7.66 13.81 20.55
CA ASN A 162 -6.53 13.25 21.32
C ASN A 162 -5.37 12.83 20.42
N ALA A 163 -5.66 12.16 19.29
CA ALA A 163 -4.62 11.75 18.34
C ALA A 163 -3.92 12.97 17.69
N ARG A 164 -4.67 14.03 17.38
CA ARG A 164 -4.11 15.30 16.87
C ARG A 164 -3.22 16.01 17.91
N LEU A 165 -3.60 15.97 19.19
CA LEU A 165 -2.81 16.54 20.29
C LEU A 165 -1.48 15.82 20.47
N ILE A 166 -1.49 14.48 20.47
CA ILE A 166 -0.29 13.63 20.59
C ILE A 166 0.68 13.92 19.43
N ARG A 167 0.17 14.04 18.20
CA ARG A 167 0.97 14.40 17.03
C ARG A 167 1.63 15.78 17.13
N TRP A 168 0.92 16.77 17.70
CA TRP A 168 1.44 18.12 17.92
C TRP A 168 2.58 18.17 18.94
N HIS A 169 2.58 17.29 19.94
CA HIS A 169 3.59 17.26 21.00
C HIS A 169 4.85 16.45 20.64
N ASN A 170 4.87 15.75 19.50
CA ASN A 170 6.01 14.93 19.10
C ASN A 170 6.40 15.11 17.60
N PRO A 171 6.86 16.29 17.19
CA PRO A 171 7.15 16.57 15.77
C PRO A 171 8.43 15.89 15.23
N ARG A 172 9.23 15.19 16.05
CA ARG A 172 10.56 14.68 15.62
C ARG A 172 11.00 13.31 16.14
N SER A 173 10.19 12.54 16.85
CA SER A 173 10.59 11.20 17.32
C SER A 173 9.45 10.19 17.27
N ALA A 174 9.65 9.08 16.56
CA ALA A 174 8.82 7.90 16.71
C ALA A 174 8.98 7.36 18.14
N SER A 175 8.05 7.71 19.01
CA SER A 175 7.90 7.13 20.34
C SER A 175 6.41 6.98 20.57
N TYR A 176 5.96 5.74 20.65
CA TYR A 176 4.56 5.41 20.90
C TYR A 176 4.27 5.56 22.40
N THR A 177 3.26 6.34 22.75
CA THR A 177 2.68 6.38 24.09
C THR A 177 1.31 5.71 24.04
N VAL A 178 1.14 4.62 24.79
CA VAL A 178 -0.16 3.97 24.99
C VAL A 178 -0.83 4.65 26.18
N ALA A 179 -1.96 5.33 25.95
CA ALA A 179 -2.80 5.87 27.02
C ALA A 179 -3.99 4.92 27.27
N ARG A 180 -4.29 4.65 28.55
CA ARG A 180 -5.47 3.90 28.99
C ARG A 180 -6.67 4.85 29.06
N ARG A 181 -7.88 4.30 28.89
CA ARG A 181 -9.16 5.01 28.67
C ARG A 181 -9.61 5.95 29.80
N ASP A 182 -8.98 5.89 30.99
CA ASP A 182 -9.51 6.53 32.21
C ASP A 182 -8.72 7.74 32.73
N ASP A 183 -7.65 8.18 32.05
CA ASP A 183 -6.87 9.33 32.52
C ASP A 183 -7.52 10.66 32.08
N GLN A 184 -8.40 11.19 32.94
CA GLN A 184 -8.76 12.60 32.89
C GLN A 184 -7.49 13.45 33.08
N VAL A 185 -7.17 14.25 32.08
CA VAL A 185 -6.09 15.23 32.09
C VAL A 185 -6.32 16.24 33.22
N LEU A 186 -5.69 16.00 34.37
CA LEU A 186 -5.50 17.03 35.39
C LEU A 186 -4.41 17.98 34.91
N SER A 187 -4.83 19.12 34.37
CA SER A 187 -3.96 20.26 34.12
C SER A 187 -3.31 20.70 35.43
N SER A 188 -2.00 20.52 35.58
CA SER A 188 -1.22 21.32 36.53
C SER A 188 0.07 21.78 35.88
N HIS A 189 0.07 23.06 35.50
CA HIS A 189 1.28 23.79 35.13
C HIS A 189 2.24 23.83 36.33
N ARG A 190 3.35 23.09 36.28
CA ARG A 190 4.56 23.44 37.04
C ARG A 190 5.68 23.76 36.05
N ARG A 191 5.93 25.06 35.87
CA ARG A 191 7.15 25.60 35.27
C ARG A 191 8.35 25.06 36.04
N PHE A 192 9.22 24.32 35.37
CA PHE A 192 10.54 23.98 35.87
C PHE A 192 11.38 25.26 35.91
N ARG A 193 11.63 25.81 37.12
CA ARG A 193 12.61 26.87 37.33
C ARG A 193 14.01 26.24 37.34
N SER A 194 14.88 26.72 36.46
CA SER A 194 16.31 26.41 36.42
C SER A 194 16.99 26.78 37.74
N GLY A 195 17.59 25.79 38.41
CA GLY A 195 18.40 26.01 39.60
C GLY A 195 19.70 26.75 39.28
N ARG A 196 19.86 27.96 39.81
CA ARG A 196 21.17 28.58 40.01
C ARG A 196 21.66 28.19 41.41
N ARG A 197 22.71 27.37 41.46
CA ARG A 197 23.56 27.20 42.65
C ARG A 197 24.18 28.57 43.01
N ARG A 198 24.05 28.98 44.26
CA ARG A 198 25.02 29.88 44.91
C ARG A 198 25.44 29.26 46.24
N SER A 199 26.75 29.16 46.37
CA SER A 199 27.52 28.84 47.57
C SER A 199 27.23 29.83 48.70
N ARG A 200 27.15 29.31 49.93
CA ARG A 200 27.99 29.67 51.08
C ARG A 200 27.88 28.57 52.12
#